data_AF-A0A9Q7AKY9-F1
#
_entry.id   AF-A0A9Q7AKY9-F1
#
_cell.length_a   1.000
_cell.length_b   1.000
_cell.length_c   1.000
_cell.angle_alpha   90.00
_cell.angle_beta   90.00
_cell.angle_gamma   90.00
#
_symmetry.space_group_name_H-M   'P 1'
#
loop_
_entity.id
_entity.type
_entity.pdbx_description
1 polymer ?
#
loop_
_entity_poly.entity_id
_entity_poly.type
_entity_poly.pdbx_seq_one_letter_code
_entity_poly.pdbx_strand_id
1 'polypeptide(L)' 'MATEEERPDWKAFRDEVLDRARERGDDGFLRYASSMTDRAWRHVVEEGVFSPSQAEERLRGFYLEDLKFR' A
#
# COMPACT_ATOMS: atom_id res chain seq x y z
N MET A 1 -4.94 -14.11 -28.98
CA MET A 1 -5.84 -13.20 -28.25
C MET A 1 -4.96 -12.51 -27.23
N ALA A 2 -4.76 -11.20 -27.35
CA ALA A 2 -3.99 -10.47 -26.36
C ALA A 2 -4.80 -10.47 -25.07
N THR A 3 -4.33 -11.16 -24.04
CA THR A 3 -4.91 -11.08 -22.70
C THR A 3 -4.67 -9.65 -22.21
N GLU A 4 -5.75 -8.90 -21.98
CA GLU A 4 -5.72 -7.61 -21.26
C GLU A 4 -5.46 -7.81 -19.74
N GLU A 5 -4.64 -8.79 -19.41
CA GLU A 5 -4.10 -9.04 -18.08
C GLU A 5 -2.66 -8.55 -18.19
N GLU A 6 -2.18 -7.52 -17.52
CA GLU A 6 -2.11 -7.40 -16.07
C GLU A 6 -1.96 -5.91 -15.73
N ARG A 7 -3.06 -5.14 -15.71
CA ARG A 7 -3.00 -3.89 -14.94
C ARG A 7 -2.96 -4.30 -13.48
N PRO A 8 -1.91 -3.94 -12.71
CA PRO A 8 -1.84 -4.34 -11.32
C PRO A 8 -3.07 -3.81 -10.59
N ASP A 9 -3.88 -4.74 -10.08
CA ASP A 9 -5.11 -4.39 -9.37
C ASP A 9 -4.72 -3.80 -8.02
N TRP A 10 -4.67 -2.47 -7.97
CA TRP A 10 -4.29 -1.74 -6.77
C TRP A 10 -5.20 -2.03 -5.57
N LYS A 11 -6.44 -2.52 -5.79
CA LYS A 11 -7.33 -2.91 -4.69
C LYS A 11 -6.88 -4.23 -4.09
N ALA A 12 -6.56 -5.22 -4.93
CA ALA A 12 -5.99 -6.48 -4.46
C ALA A 12 -4.68 -6.24 -3.71
N PHE A 13 -3.81 -5.38 -4.26
CA PHE A 13 -2.57 -4.97 -3.62
C PHE A 13 -2.77 -4.27 -2.27
N ARG A 14 -3.73 -3.34 -2.20
CA ARG A 14 -4.11 -2.67 -0.96
C ARG A 14 -4.56 -3.70 0.08
N ASP A 15 -5.45 -4.60 -0.30
CA ASP A 15 -6.01 -5.58 0.63
C ASP A 15 -4.91 -6.52 1.16
N GLU A 16 -3.94 -6.94 0.33
CA GLU A 16 -2.76 -7.69 0.78
C GLU A 16 -1.89 -6.91 1.79
N VAL A 17 -1.61 -5.63 1.53
CA VAL A 17 -0.82 -4.78 2.44
C VAL A 17 -1.55 -4.57 3.78
N LEU A 18 -2.87 -4.39 3.75
CA LEU A 18 -3.69 -4.23 4.94
C LEU A 18 -3.79 -5.53 5.75
N ASP A 19 -3.85 -6.68 5.10
CA ASP A 19 -3.89 -7.99 5.76
C ASP A 19 -2.57 -8.25 6.51
N ARG A 20 -1.43 -8.00 5.88
CA ARG A 20 -0.10 -8.09 6.52
C ARG A 20 0.04 -7.14 7.71
N ALA A 21 -0.41 -5.90 7.55
CA ALA A 21 -0.41 -4.93 8.64
C ALA A 21 -1.25 -5.42 9.84
N ARG A 22 -2.37 -6.11 9.55
CA ARG A 22 -3.24 -6.73 10.57
C ARG A 22 -2.56 -7.92 11.23
N GLU A 23 -1.93 -8.81 10.48
CA GLU A 23 -1.15 -9.93 11.04
C GLU A 23 -0.01 -9.43 11.96
N ARG A 24 0.60 -8.29 11.62
CA ARG A 24 1.67 -7.67 12.41
C ARG A 24 1.18 -6.89 13.63
N GLY A 25 -0.12 -6.64 13.74
CA GLY A 25 -0.72 -5.86 14.83
C GLY A 25 -0.36 -4.37 14.80
N ASP A 26 -0.10 -3.80 13.62
CA ASP A 26 0.25 -2.37 13.49
C ASP A 26 -1.00 -1.53 13.18
N ASP A 27 -1.86 -1.35 14.20
CA ASP A 27 -3.12 -0.60 14.10
C ASP A 27 -2.94 0.85 13.61
N GLY A 28 -1.81 1.47 13.95
CA GLY A 28 -1.47 2.83 13.53
C GLY A 28 -1.24 2.91 12.03
N PHE A 29 -0.40 2.01 11.51
CA PHE A 29 -0.18 1.89 10.08
C PHE A 29 -1.45 1.47 9.33
N LEU A 30 -2.24 0.53 9.88
CA LEU A 30 -3.53 0.12 9.32
C LEU A 30 -4.47 1.30 9.10
N ARG A 31 -4.60 2.19 10.10
CA ARG A 31 -5.45 3.38 10.00
C ARG A 31 -4.93 4.37 8.97
N TYR A 32 -3.62 4.54 8.87
CA TYR A 32 -2.97 5.38 7.86
C TYR A 32 -3.18 4.82 6.44
N ALA A 33 -2.86 3.55 6.22
CA ALA A 33 -3.01 2.89 4.93
C ALA A 33 -4.49 2.88 4.48
N SER A 34 -5.42 2.72 5.42
CA SER A 34 -6.87 2.78 5.15
C SER A 34 -7.38 4.19 4.86
N SER A 35 -6.68 5.25 5.30
CA SER A 35 -7.06 6.65 5.03
C SER A 35 -6.50 7.20 3.72
N MET A 36 -5.55 6.47 3.11
CA MET A 36 -5.01 6.83 1.80
C MET A 36 -6.08 6.74 0.71
N THR A 37 -6.05 7.70 -0.22
CA THR A 37 -6.98 7.74 -1.35
C THR A 37 -6.67 6.67 -2.39
N ASP A 38 -7.68 6.27 -3.16
CA ASP A 38 -7.54 5.37 -4.32
C ASP A 38 -6.44 5.83 -5.30
N ARG A 39 -6.28 7.16 -5.47
CA ARG A 39 -5.24 7.74 -6.32
C ARG A 39 -3.84 7.49 -5.76
N ALA A 40 -3.67 7.56 -4.44
CA ALA A 40 -2.39 7.27 -3.80
C ALA A 40 -2.04 5.79 -3.93
N TRP A 41 -3.01 4.89 -3.70
CA TRP A 41 -2.83 3.45 -3.92
C TRP A 41 -2.50 3.11 -5.36
N ARG A 42 -3.22 3.70 -6.32
CA ARG A 42 -2.88 3.61 -7.74
C ARG A 42 -1.48 4.09 -8.02
N HIS A 43 -1.08 5.24 -7.50
CA HIS A 43 0.27 5.76 -7.72
C HIS A 43 1.35 4.83 -7.16
N VAL A 44 1.18 4.29 -5.96
CA VAL A 44 2.11 3.32 -5.36
C VAL A 44 2.29 2.07 -6.23
N VAL A 45 1.19 1.64 -6.86
CA VAL A 45 1.14 0.45 -7.71
C VAL A 45 1.61 0.73 -9.14
N GLU A 46 1.30 1.91 -9.69
CA GLU A 46 1.72 2.38 -11.03
C GLU A 46 3.20 2.80 -11.04
N GLU A 47 3.75 3.30 -9.93
CA GLU A 47 5.19 3.44 -9.73
C GLU A 47 5.87 2.08 -9.43
N GLY A 48 5.09 1.00 -9.36
CA GLY A 48 5.46 -0.28 -8.76
C GLY A 48 6.28 -1.22 -9.63
N VAL A 49 7.59 -1.10 -9.55
CA VAL A 49 8.52 -2.25 -9.53
C VAL A 49 8.69 -2.74 -8.08
N PHE A 50 7.60 -2.80 -7.30
CA PHE A 50 7.64 -3.17 -5.89
C PHE A 50 6.75 -4.38 -5.63
N SER A 51 7.30 -5.38 -4.96
CA SER A 51 6.51 -6.43 -4.34
C SER A 51 5.65 -5.86 -3.20
N PRO A 52 4.54 -6.50 -2.82
CA PRO A 52 3.68 -6.04 -1.71
C PRO A 52 4.46 -5.79 -0.41
N SER A 53 5.54 -6.54 -0.15
CA SER A 53 6.40 -6.35 1.03
C SER A 53 7.17 -5.02 0.98
N GLN A 54 7.73 -4.69 -0.18
CA GLN A 54 8.50 -3.45 -0.36
C GLN A 54 7.61 -2.21 -0.27
N ALA A 55 6.36 -2.32 -0.74
CA ALA A 55 5.40 -1.25 -0.61
C ALA A 55 4.91 -1.07 0.83
N GLU A 56 4.69 -2.15 1.59
CA GLU A 56 4.42 -2.06 3.02
C GLU A 56 5.53 -1.28 3.74
N GLU A 57 6.80 -1.64 3.50
CA GLU A 57 7.95 -0.94 4.10
C GLU A 57 8.02 0.55 3.71
N ARG A 58 7.80 0.87 2.43
CA ARG A 58 7.78 2.26 1.97
C ARG A 58 6.63 3.07 2.54
N LEU A 59 5.42 2.52 2.51
CA LEU A 59 4.23 3.16 3.07
C LEU A 59 4.39 3.40 4.57
N ARG A 60 5.00 2.44 5.27
CA ARG A 60 5.35 2.61 6.67
C ARG A 60 6.39 3.69 6.89
N GLY A 61 7.37 3.82 6.00
CA GLY A 61 8.32 4.94 5.98
C GLY A 61 7.61 6.29 5.90
N PHE A 62 6.70 6.46 4.93
CA PHE A 62 5.90 7.69 4.80
C PHE A 62 5.03 7.96 6.03
N TYR A 63 4.38 6.93 6.59
CA TYR A 63 3.63 7.06 7.83
C TYR A 63 4.49 7.57 9.00
N LEU A 64 5.70 7.01 9.18
CA LEU A 64 6.62 7.44 10.23
C LEU A 64 7.15 8.86 10.01
N GLU A 65 7.34 9.29 8.77
CA GLU A 65 7.69 10.67 8.46
C GLU A 65 6.54 11.63 8.73
N ASP A 66 5.32 11.29 8.31
CA ASP A 66 4.11 12.08 8.56
C ASP A 66 3.88 12.30 10.07
N LEU A 67 4.12 11.27 10.89
CA LEU A 67 4.09 11.37 12.35
C LEU A 67 5.13 12.32 12.94
N LYS A 68 6.29 12.50 12.31
CA LYS A 68 7.33 13.43 12.80
C LYS A 68 7.01 14.89 12.53
N PHE A 69 6.19 15.16 11.52
CA PHE A 69 5.79 16.52 11.11
C PHE A 69 4.42 16.95 11.66
N ARG A 70 3.83 16.16 12.55
CA ARG A 70 2.53 16.39 13.18
C ARG A 70 2.66 16.87 14.61
#